data_AF-A0A7W9QPQ6-F1
#
_entry.id   AF-A0A7W9QPQ6-F1
#
_cell.length_a   1.000
_cell.length_b   1.000
_cell.length_c   1.000
_cell.angle_alpha   90.00
_cell.angle_beta   90.00
_cell.angle_gamma   90.00
#
_symmetry.space_group_name_H-M   'P 1'
#
loop_
_entity.id
_entity.type
_entity.pdbx_description
1 polymer ?
#
loop_
_entity_poly.entity_id
_entity_poly.type
_entity_poly.pdbx_seq_one_letter_code
_entity_poly.pdbx_strand_id
1 'polypeptide(L)'
;MPRKHLLPPFLVGCVTEAAYERWLDRKAIAHMRRDRLRGHTCTRATYKQAIHLAVLASEGKDHYTGEALDWSLISTYTNAESQNGRHAYKLGFALLPTIDHVSASATQATFKICTWRTNDAKHDLSVSDFVALCRRVLEHQGYTVMPPAGACDTHGSLPAPLPDASSGSQRR
;
A
#
# COMPACT_ATOMS: atom_id res chain seq x y z
N MET A 1 -5.82 26.99 20.06
CA MET A 1 -6.68 26.26 19.09
C MET A 1 -6.62 24.77 19.44
N PRO A 2 -7.75 24.09 19.67
CA PRO A 2 -7.75 22.66 19.97
C PRO A 2 -7.15 21.87 18.79
N ARG A 3 -6.29 20.88 19.09
CA ARG A 3 -5.68 20.01 18.06
C ARG A 3 -6.79 19.13 17.46
N LYS A 4 -7.07 19.31 16.16
CA LYS A 4 -8.10 18.53 15.45
C LYS A 4 -7.75 17.06 15.23
N HIS A 5 -6.46 16.71 15.25
CA HIS A 5 -5.98 15.35 15.00
C HIS A 5 -5.22 14.89 16.24
N LEU A 6 -5.91 14.19 17.12
CA LEU A 6 -5.31 13.62 18.33
C LEU A 6 -4.41 12.44 17.94
N LEU A 7 -3.43 12.14 18.77
CA LEU A 7 -2.60 10.96 18.56
C LEU A 7 -3.48 9.70 18.75
N PRO A 8 -3.53 8.79 17.76
CA PRO A 8 -4.25 7.53 17.90
C PRO A 8 -3.78 6.74 19.13
N PRO A 9 -4.68 6.05 19.87
CA PRO A 9 -4.30 5.33 21.10
C PRO A 9 -3.19 4.30 20.90
N PHE A 10 -3.18 3.58 19.78
CA PHE A 10 -2.16 2.59 19.44
C PHE A 10 -0.78 3.18 19.13
N LEU A 11 -0.66 4.51 19.04
CA LEU A 11 0.60 5.23 18.83
C LEU A 11 1.17 5.85 20.10
N VAL A 12 0.40 5.85 21.20
CA VAL A 12 0.85 6.37 22.49
C VAL A 12 2.04 5.54 22.97
N GLY A 13 3.12 6.23 23.36
CA GLY A 13 4.37 5.59 23.77
C GLY A 13 5.26 5.11 22.61
N CYS A 14 4.74 5.08 21.38
CA CYS A 14 5.51 4.71 20.19
C CYS A 14 6.07 5.94 19.47
N VAL A 15 5.25 6.99 19.32
CA VAL A 15 5.66 8.27 18.71
C VAL A 15 5.12 9.46 19.48
N THR A 16 5.81 10.60 19.38
CA THR A 16 5.32 11.85 19.98
C THR A 16 4.19 12.47 19.13
N GLU A 17 3.29 13.20 19.77
CA GLU A 17 2.23 13.94 19.05
C GLU A 17 2.81 14.87 17.97
N ALA A 18 3.93 15.54 18.27
CA ALA A 18 4.59 16.44 17.34
C ALA A 18 5.20 15.69 16.14
N ALA A 19 5.76 14.49 16.34
CA ALA A 19 6.26 13.66 15.24
C ALA A 19 5.11 13.17 14.34
N TYR A 20 4.00 12.75 14.94
CA TYR A 20 2.80 12.35 14.22
C TYR A 20 2.21 13.52 13.41
N GLU A 21 2.06 14.70 14.03
CA GLU A 21 1.52 15.88 13.36
C GLU A 21 2.40 16.32 12.18
N ARG A 22 3.73 16.29 12.33
CA ARG A 22 4.67 16.56 11.23
C ARG A 22 4.56 15.54 10.11
N TRP A 23 4.47 14.24 10.44
CA TRP A 23 4.29 13.19 9.44
C TRP A 23 2.98 13.40 8.66
N LEU A 24 1.88 13.65 9.38
CA LEU A 24 0.56 13.88 8.81
C LEU A 24 0.54 15.10 7.87
N ASP A 25 1.17 16.21 8.27
CA ASP A 25 1.26 17.42 7.46
C ASP A 25 2.05 17.18 6.16
N ARG A 26 3.23 16.52 6.26
CA ARG A 26 4.06 16.22 5.09
C ARG A 26 3.35 15.31 4.11
N LYS A 27 2.69 14.26 4.59
CA LYS A 27 1.91 13.34 3.75
C LYS A 27 0.76 14.06 3.06
N ALA A 28 -0.02 14.86 3.80
CA ALA A 28 -1.12 15.63 3.23
C ALA A 28 -0.64 16.60 2.13
N ILE A 29 0.47 17.31 2.36
CA ILE A 29 1.04 18.24 1.36
C ILE A 29 1.49 17.48 0.11
N ALA A 30 2.16 16.33 0.25
CA ALA A 30 2.65 15.55 -0.88
C ALA A 30 1.50 15.07 -1.78
N HIS A 31 0.45 14.48 -1.20
CA HIS A 31 -0.70 14.01 -1.97
C HIS A 31 -1.50 15.17 -2.58
N MET A 32 -1.73 16.26 -1.82
CA MET A 32 -2.39 17.46 -2.34
C MET A 32 -1.65 18.04 -3.54
N ARG A 33 -0.32 18.16 -3.48
CA ARG A 33 0.49 18.66 -4.61
C ARG A 33 0.36 17.75 -5.83
N ARG A 34 0.45 16.43 -5.63
CA ARG A 34 0.35 15.46 -6.72
C ARG A 34 -1.02 15.51 -7.41
N ASP A 35 -2.10 15.58 -6.65
CA ASP A 35 -3.45 15.55 -7.22
C ASP A 35 -3.87 16.92 -7.79
N ARG A 36 -3.33 18.02 -7.26
CA ARG A 36 -3.49 19.35 -7.87
C ARG A 36 -2.91 19.41 -9.29
N LEU A 37 -1.77 18.74 -9.53
CA LEU A 37 -1.20 18.61 -10.89
C LEU A 37 -2.09 17.81 -11.83
N ARG A 38 -2.99 16.98 -11.30
CA ARG A 38 -3.97 16.18 -12.04
C ARG A 38 -5.34 16.87 -12.17
N GLY A 39 -5.45 18.14 -11.76
CA GLY A 39 -6.66 18.94 -11.89
C GLY A 39 -7.64 18.84 -10.71
N HIS A 40 -7.28 18.17 -9.61
CA HIS A 40 -8.17 18.05 -8.45
C HIS A 40 -8.11 19.29 -7.54
N THR A 41 -9.28 19.77 -7.11
CA THR A 41 -9.44 20.88 -6.16
C THR A 41 -9.61 20.34 -4.75
N CYS A 42 -8.53 20.29 -3.98
CA CYS A 42 -8.55 19.79 -2.61
C CYS A 42 -7.60 20.59 -1.71
N THR A 43 -7.87 20.64 -0.40
CA THR A 43 -7.10 21.45 0.55
C THR A 43 -6.19 20.59 1.42
N ARG A 44 -5.12 21.17 1.97
CA ARG A 44 -4.28 20.47 2.96
C ARG A 44 -5.10 19.94 4.14
N ALA A 45 -6.09 20.70 4.60
CA ALA A 45 -6.93 20.32 5.73
C ALA A 45 -7.76 19.07 5.43
N THR A 46 -8.32 18.95 4.22
CA THR A 46 -9.12 17.78 3.83
C THR A 46 -8.25 16.52 3.71
N TYR A 47 -7.03 16.62 3.15
CA TYR A 47 -6.10 15.48 3.14
C TYR A 47 -5.64 15.09 4.54
N LYS A 48 -5.29 16.05 5.42
CA LYS A 48 -4.90 15.71 6.80
C LYS A 48 -6.02 14.95 7.52
N GLN A 49 -7.27 15.40 7.37
CA GLN A 49 -8.41 14.71 7.96
C GLN A 49 -8.59 13.31 7.38
N ALA A 50 -8.61 13.17 6.05
CA ALA A 50 -8.82 11.88 5.39
C ALA A 50 -7.71 10.87 5.72
N ILE A 51 -6.45 11.31 5.74
CA ILE A 51 -5.31 10.48 6.14
C ILE A 51 -5.42 10.11 7.62
N HIS A 52 -5.77 11.05 8.51
CA HIS A 52 -5.92 10.74 9.93
C HIS A 52 -7.00 9.68 10.18
N LEU A 53 -8.14 9.78 9.49
CA LEU A 53 -9.19 8.77 9.55
C LEU A 53 -8.72 7.41 8.99
N ALA A 54 -7.91 7.41 7.92
CA ALA A 54 -7.30 6.18 7.41
C ALA A 54 -6.32 5.55 8.41
N VAL A 55 -5.56 6.36 9.16
CA VAL A 55 -4.71 5.88 10.26
C VAL A 55 -5.54 5.25 11.36
N LEU A 56 -6.63 5.90 11.79
CA LEU A 56 -7.51 5.31 12.81
C LEU A 56 -8.09 3.96 12.34
N ALA A 57 -8.55 3.90 11.09
CA ALA A 57 -9.11 2.69 10.50
C ALA A 57 -8.07 1.58 10.27
N SER A 58 -6.76 1.89 10.24
CA SER A 58 -5.72 0.89 10.03
C SER A 58 -5.35 0.15 11.31
N GLU A 59 -5.70 0.69 12.49
CA GLU A 59 -5.36 0.10 13.80
C GLU A 59 -3.87 -0.25 13.95
N GLY A 60 -3.00 0.55 13.31
CA GLY A 60 -1.57 0.33 13.32
C GLY A 60 -1.06 -0.81 12.43
N LYS A 61 -1.91 -1.36 11.55
CA LYS A 61 -1.56 -2.47 10.64
C LYS A 61 -1.57 -2.05 9.18
N ASP A 62 -0.84 -2.80 8.36
CA ASP A 62 -0.86 -2.73 6.91
C ASP A 62 -2.22 -3.19 6.39
N HIS A 63 -2.86 -2.36 5.56
CA HIS A 63 -4.18 -2.66 5.00
C HIS A 63 -4.22 -3.94 4.15
N TYR A 64 -3.14 -4.29 3.47
CA TYR A 64 -3.11 -5.40 2.51
C TYR A 64 -2.57 -6.69 3.12
N THR A 65 -1.60 -6.60 4.04
CA THR A 65 -0.95 -7.78 4.63
C THR A 65 -1.40 -8.08 6.05
N GLY A 66 -2.00 -7.11 6.75
CA GLY A 66 -2.32 -7.20 8.18
C GLY A 66 -1.11 -7.13 9.12
N GLU A 67 0.10 -6.95 8.57
CA GLU A 67 1.35 -6.86 9.34
C GLU A 67 1.36 -5.57 10.19
N ALA A 68 1.97 -5.63 11.39
CA ALA A 68 2.12 -4.46 12.23
C ALA A 68 3.07 -3.44 11.58
N LEU A 69 2.66 -2.17 11.56
CA LEU A 69 3.48 -1.08 11.04
C LEU A 69 4.47 -0.62 12.11
N ASP A 70 5.70 -0.30 11.69
CA ASP A 70 6.70 0.28 12.58
C ASP A 70 6.62 1.81 12.56
N TRP A 71 5.77 2.35 13.44
CA TRP A 71 5.57 3.79 13.56
C TRP A 71 6.78 4.55 14.09
N SER A 72 7.76 3.89 14.72
CA SER A 72 8.99 4.55 15.16
C SER A 72 9.82 5.09 13.99
N LEU A 73 9.61 4.55 12.78
CA LEU A 73 10.27 4.94 11.55
C LEU A 73 9.72 6.23 10.93
N ILE A 74 8.62 6.80 11.44
CA ILE A 74 8.07 8.02 10.84
C ILE A 74 9.06 9.18 11.02
N SER A 75 9.30 9.90 9.93
CA SER A 75 10.20 11.07 9.94
C SER A 75 11.68 10.77 10.21
N THR A 76 12.11 9.50 10.16
CA THR A 76 13.53 9.11 10.32
C THR A 76 14.22 8.85 8.98
N TYR A 77 13.49 8.52 7.91
CA TYR A 77 14.05 8.32 6.58
C TYR A 77 14.73 9.58 6.03
N THR A 78 15.99 9.45 5.60
CA THR A 78 16.73 10.54 4.95
C THR A 78 17.16 10.18 3.53
N ASN A 79 16.98 11.12 2.59
CA ASN A 79 17.39 10.92 1.19
C ASN A 79 18.91 10.78 1.05
N ALA A 80 19.69 11.48 1.88
CA ALA A 80 21.15 11.46 1.85
C ALA A 80 21.68 10.05 2.20
N GLU A 81 21.18 9.44 3.27
CA GLU A 81 21.58 8.08 3.65
C GLU A 81 21.09 7.03 2.64
N SER A 82 19.91 7.23 2.05
CA SER A 82 19.42 6.34 0.99
C SER A 82 20.32 6.34 -0.25
N GLN A 83 20.97 7.44 -0.60
CA GLN A 83 21.90 7.47 -1.74
C GLN A 83 23.18 6.67 -1.46
N ASN A 84 23.64 6.69 -0.20
CA ASN A 84 24.83 5.97 0.22
C ASN A 84 24.59 4.47 0.45
N GLY A 85 23.52 4.10 1.17
CA GLY A 85 23.22 2.72 1.55
C GLY A 85 22.33 1.94 0.57
N ARG A 86 21.82 2.60 -0.48
CA ARG A 86 21.02 2.02 -1.58
C ARG A 86 19.95 1.02 -1.11
N HIS A 87 20.03 -0.23 -1.55
CA HIS A 87 19.04 -1.28 -1.23
C HIS A 87 19.07 -1.68 0.25
N ALA A 88 20.26 -1.79 0.86
CA ALA A 88 20.39 -2.20 2.25
C ALA A 88 19.75 -1.19 3.21
N TYR A 89 19.91 0.11 2.94
CA TYR A 89 19.25 1.16 3.72
C TYR A 89 17.72 1.05 3.64
N LYS A 90 17.18 0.86 2.43
CA LYS A 90 15.73 0.77 2.22
C LYS A 90 15.08 -0.45 2.88
N LEU A 91 15.81 -1.56 3.04
CA LEU A 91 15.32 -2.75 3.74
C LEU A 91 14.98 -2.45 5.21
N GLY A 92 15.75 -1.59 5.88
CA GLY A 92 15.47 -1.14 7.25
C GLY A 92 14.18 -0.34 7.39
N PHE A 93 13.61 0.12 6.28
CA PHE A 93 12.34 0.86 6.23
C PHE A 93 11.19 0.02 5.68
N ALA A 94 11.34 -1.30 5.57
CA ALA A 94 10.32 -2.17 4.99
C ALA A 94 8.95 -1.95 5.65
N LEU A 95 8.90 -1.81 6.98
CA LEU A 95 7.69 -1.64 7.78
C LEU A 95 7.28 -0.18 8.02
N LEU A 96 7.96 0.80 7.42
CA LEU A 96 7.66 2.23 7.59
C LEU A 96 6.21 2.52 7.13
N PRO A 97 5.35 3.09 8.00
CA PRO A 97 4.03 3.53 7.61
C PRO A 97 4.07 4.54 6.45
N THR A 98 3.35 4.17 5.38
CA THR A 98 3.10 5.03 4.21
C THR A 98 1.61 4.97 3.83
N ILE A 99 1.28 5.64 2.73
CA ILE A 99 -0.09 5.84 2.27
C ILE A 99 -0.16 5.40 0.81
N ASP A 100 -1.00 4.41 0.53
CA ASP A 100 -1.48 4.15 -0.83
C ASP A 100 -2.70 5.03 -1.11
N HIS A 101 -2.75 5.59 -2.31
CA HIS A 101 -3.85 6.43 -2.77
C HIS A 101 -4.57 5.73 -3.92
N VAL A 102 -5.61 4.98 -3.55
CA VAL A 102 -6.31 4.00 -4.39
C VAL A 102 -7.13 4.66 -5.50
N SER A 103 -7.63 5.88 -5.29
CA SER A 103 -8.32 6.64 -6.33
C SER A 103 -8.13 8.13 -6.13
N ALA A 104 -8.25 8.91 -7.20
CA ALA A 104 -8.02 10.35 -7.17
C ALA A 104 -9.21 11.14 -6.59
N SER A 105 -9.54 10.88 -5.32
CA SER A 105 -10.50 11.69 -4.56
C SER A 105 -9.99 11.92 -3.13
N ALA A 106 -10.33 13.05 -2.50
CA ALA A 106 -9.90 13.37 -1.14
C ALA A 106 -10.88 12.85 -0.07
N THR A 107 -11.30 11.59 -0.19
CA THR A 107 -12.17 10.93 0.80
C THR A 107 -11.37 9.92 1.63
N GLN A 108 -11.83 9.57 2.83
CA GLN A 108 -11.17 8.53 3.64
C GLN A 108 -11.01 7.21 2.87
N ALA A 109 -11.97 6.89 1.99
CA ALA A 109 -11.97 5.66 1.22
C ALA A 109 -10.77 5.52 0.26
N THR A 110 -10.10 6.63 -0.08
CA THR A 110 -8.98 6.62 -1.04
C THR A 110 -7.63 6.40 -0.42
N PHE A 111 -7.47 6.61 0.88
CA PHE A 111 -6.19 6.41 1.55
C PHE A 111 -6.19 5.09 2.30
N LYS A 112 -5.20 4.25 1.99
CA LYS A 112 -4.91 3.02 2.73
C LYS A 112 -3.55 3.16 3.39
N ILE A 113 -3.48 2.94 4.70
CA ILE A 113 -2.20 2.89 5.39
C ILE A 113 -1.60 1.51 5.15
N CYS A 114 -0.36 1.50 4.68
CA CYS A 114 0.38 0.29 4.39
C CYS A 114 1.86 0.50 4.68
N THR A 115 2.63 -0.57 4.65
CA THR A 115 4.09 -0.52 4.74
C THR A 115 4.68 0.06 3.46
N TRP A 116 5.89 0.63 3.56
CA TRP A 116 6.64 1.06 2.38
C TRP A 116 6.80 -0.10 1.41
N ARG A 117 7.22 -1.27 1.88
CA ARG A 117 7.46 -2.45 1.05
C ARG A 117 6.22 -2.84 0.25
N THR A 118 5.05 -2.89 0.90
CA THR A 118 3.78 -3.21 0.21
C THR A 118 3.46 -2.17 -0.84
N ASN A 119 3.59 -0.88 -0.52
CA ASN A 119 3.29 0.19 -1.48
C ASN A 119 4.24 0.20 -2.68
N ASP A 120 5.52 -0.09 -2.46
CA ASP A 120 6.54 -0.18 -3.52
C ASP A 120 6.30 -1.38 -4.43
N ALA A 121 5.90 -2.53 -3.84
CA ALA A 121 5.57 -3.74 -4.59
C ALA A 121 4.24 -3.62 -5.37
N LYS A 122 3.22 -3.00 -4.77
CA LYS A 122 1.93 -2.77 -5.42
C LYS A 122 2.05 -1.77 -6.57
N HIS A 123 2.84 -0.72 -6.38
CA HIS A 123 3.03 0.34 -7.37
C HIS A 123 1.69 0.85 -7.94
N ASP A 124 1.56 0.95 -9.26
CA ASP A 124 0.36 1.41 -9.96
C ASP A 124 -0.70 0.30 -10.17
N LEU A 125 -0.49 -0.91 -9.64
CA LEU A 125 -1.49 -1.98 -9.76
C LEU A 125 -2.78 -1.64 -9.00
N SER A 126 -3.92 -2.03 -9.56
CA SER A 126 -5.17 -2.11 -8.81
C SER A 126 -5.05 -3.14 -7.68
N VAL A 127 -5.91 -3.06 -6.67
CA VAL A 127 -5.90 -4.04 -5.57
C VAL A 127 -6.14 -5.46 -6.11
N SER A 128 -7.07 -5.63 -7.05
CA SER A 128 -7.33 -6.91 -7.70
C SER A 128 -6.13 -7.44 -8.48
N ASP A 129 -5.43 -6.58 -9.25
CA ASP A 129 -4.28 -7.01 -10.03
C ASP A 129 -3.09 -7.37 -9.13
N PHE A 130 -2.92 -6.64 -8.02
CA PHE A 130 -1.90 -6.96 -7.02
C PHE A 130 -2.15 -8.32 -6.36
N VAL A 131 -3.39 -8.59 -5.94
CA VAL A 131 -3.77 -9.90 -5.37
C VAL A 131 -3.59 -11.02 -6.40
N ALA A 132 -4.01 -10.80 -7.65
CA ALA A 132 -3.83 -11.77 -8.73
C ALA A 132 -2.35 -12.04 -9.03
N LEU A 133 -1.49 -11.02 -8.95
CA LEU A 133 -0.05 -11.19 -9.05
C LEU A 133 0.49 -12.04 -7.89
N CYS A 134 0.13 -11.72 -6.65
CA CYS A 134 0.54 -12.48 -5.47
C CYS A 134 0.11 -13.95 -5.57
N ARG A 135 -1.12 -14.23 -6.04
CA ARG A 135 -1.61 -15.59 -6.29
C ARG A 135 -0.71 -16.33 -7.30
N ARG A 136 -0.43 -15.73 -8.46
CA ARG A 136 0.42 -16.36 -9.50
C ARG A 136 1.83 -16.65 -8.99
N VAL A 137 2.40 -15.77 -8.15
CA VAL A 137 3.71 -16.00 -7.53
C VAL A 137 3.67 -17.22 -6.61
N LEU A 138 2.66 -17.31 -5.74
CA LEU A 138 2.51 -18.43 -4.81
C LEU A 138 2.29 -19.77 -5.55
N GLU A 139 1.40 -19.77 -6.55
CA GLU A 139 1.12 -20.96 -7.36
C GLU A 139 2.38 -21.43 -8.13
N HIS A 140 3.16 -20.50 -8.68
CA HIS A 140 4.43 -20.82 -9.35
C HIS A 140 5.46 -21.43 -8.38
N GLN A 141 5.44 -21.04 -7.10
CA GLN A 141 6.28 -21.61 -6.05
C GLN A 141 5.72 -22.93 -5.47
N GLY A 142 4.63 -23.46 -6.04
CA GLY A 142 4.04 -24.74 -5.63
C GLY A 142 3.06 -24.66 -4.47
N TYR A 143 2.67 -23.45 -4.04
CA TYR A 143 1.63 -23.29 -3.02
C TYR A 143 0.23 -23.39 -3.63
N THR A 144 -0.72 -23.94 -2.87
CA THR A 144 -2.15 -23.86 -3.21
C THR A 144 -2.78 -22.66 -2.53
N VAL A 145 -3.39 -21.77 -3.31
CA VAL A 145 -4.10 -20.59 -2.80
C VAL A 145 -5.60 -20.80 -2.97
N MET A 146 -6.32 -20.97 -1.86
CA MET A 146 -7.78 -21.06 -1.88
C MET A 146 -8.40 -19.74 -1.41
N PRO A 147 -9.32 -19.14 -2.20
CA PRO A 147 -10.08 -18.01 -1.70
C PRO A 147 -11.00 -18.45 -0.54
N PRO A 148 -11.41 -17.53 0.34
CA PRO A 148 -12.38 -17.83 1.39
C PRO A 148 -13.67 -18.38 0.78
N ALA A 149 -14.29 -19.36 1.42
CA ALA A 149 -15.55 -19.95 0.95
C ALA A 149 -16.61 -18.85 0.73
N GLY A 150 -17.09 -18.72 -0.50
CA GLY A 150 -18.10 -17.73 -0.90
C GLY A 150 -17.57 -16.49 -1.65
N ALA A 151 -16.26 -16.36 -1.86
CA ALA A 151 -15.73 -15.35 -2.78
C ALA A 151 -15.95 -15.81 -4.24
N CYS A 152 -16.82 -15.12 -4.97
CA CYS A 152 -16.99 -15.34 -6.41
C CYS A 152 -15.73 -14.86 -7.14
N ASP A 153 -15.01 -15.79 -7.79
CA ASP A 153 -13.86 -15.47 -8.63
C ASP A 153 -14.32 -14.66 -9.85
N THR A 154 -14.21 -13.33 -9.78
CA THR A 154 -14.49 -12.44 -10.93
C THR A 154 -13.28 -12.26 -11.86
N HIS A 155 -12.18 -12.97 -11.62
CA HIS A 155 -11.00 -12.87 -12.46
C HIS A 155 -11.00 -14.00 -13.49
N GLY A 156 -11.30 -13.61 -14.74
CA GLY A 156 -11.46 -14.50 -15.88
C GLY A 156 -10.37 -15.55 -15.97
N SER A 157 -10.80 -16.80 -15.98
CA SER A 157 -9.99 -17.91 -16.48
C SER A 157 -9.53 -17.57 -17.89
N LEU A 158 -8.23 -17.36 -18.08
CA LEU A 158 -7.63 -17.52 -19.39
C LEU A 158 -7.82 -18.99 -19.80
N PRO A 159 -8.38 -19.27 -20.99
CA PRO A 159 -8.53 -20.65 -21.44
C PRO A 159 -7.15 -21.32 -21.50
N ALA A 160 -7.07 -22.55 -20.99
CA ALA A 160 -5.88 -23.37 -21.10
C ALA A 160 -5.44 -23.44 -22.58
N PRO A 161 -4.13 -23.38 -22.88
CA PRO A 161 -3.67 -23.56 -24.25
C PRO A 161 -4.10 -24.94 -24.74
N LEU A 162 -4.78 -24.96 -25.89
CA LEU A 162 -5.19 -26.20 -26.55
C LEU A 162 -3.95 -27.06 -26.83
N PRO A 163 -4.03 -28.39 -26.62
CA PRO A 163 -2.93 -29.28 -26.96
C PRO A 163 -2.70 -29.25 -28.47
N ASP A 164 -1.43 -29.07 -28.84
CA ASP A 164 -0.95 -28.95 -30.21
C ASP A 164 -1.25 -30.26 -30.97
N ALA A 165 -2.26 -30.23 -31.83
CA ALA A 165 -2.66 -31.35 -32.64
C ALA A 165 -1.90 -31.34 -33.97
N SER A 166 -0.62 -31.76 -33.96
CA SER A 166 0.09 -32.24 -35.16
C SER A 166 1.46 -32.85 -34.83
N SER A 167 1.48 -34.08 -34.33
CA SER A 167 2.59 -35.00 -34.59
C SER A 167 2.04 -36.41 -34.79
N GLY A 168 1.63 -36.67 -36.03
CA GLY A 168 1.06 -37.94 -36.42
C GLY A 168 1.19 -38.19 -37.92
N SER A 169 2.41 -38.39 -38.41
CA SER A 169 2.65 -39.26 -39.56
C SER A 169 4.14 -39.56 -39.75
N GLN A 170 4.59 -40.68 -39.18
CA GLN A 170 5.69 -41.47 -39.77
C GLN A 170 5.25 -42.93 -39.72
N ARG A 171 4.80 -43.45 -40.86
CA ARG A 171 4.78 -44.88 -41.14
C ARG A 171 5.52 -45.12 -42.45
N ARG A 172 6.62 -45.86 -42.30
CA ARG A 172 7.25 -46.84 -43.20
C ARG A 172 7.62 -46.40 -44.61
#